data_AF-A0A522DH24-F1
#
_entry.id   AF-A0A522DH24-F1
#
_cell.length_a   1.000
_cell.length_b   1.000
_cell.length_c   1.000
_cell.angle_alpha   90.00
_cell.angle_beta   90.00
_cell.angle_gamma   90.00
#
_symmetry.space_group_name_H-M   'P 1'
#
loop_
_entity.id
_entity.type
_entity.pdbx_description
1 polymer ?
#
loop_
_entity_poly.entity_id
_entity_poly.type
_entity_poly.pdbx_seq_one_letter_code
_entity_poly.pdbx_strand_id
1 'polypeptide(L)'
;MFKKLFFQGISAGILSAVACIIYNRIYFFATEVDFSKVVNVPVLVGINLLACLLAAAGYWAFKKLLKKNADIFFNLTFTILSFASVIFPISISLPLDIKFPELFPGLTVPMHFFPALAWFTIRPLFIKEPGT
;
A
#
# COMPACT_ATOMS: atom_id res chain seq x y z
N MET A 1 -17.54 -8.70 12.30
CA MET A 1 -16.30 -8.89 11.49
C MET A 1 -16.08 -7.74 10.51
N PHE A 2 -17.04 -7.42 9.63
CA PHE A 2 -16.90 -6.36 8.63
C PHE A 2 -16.51 -4.98 9.19
N LYS A 3 -17.20 -4.49 10.25
CA LYS A 3 -16.84 -3.21 10.89
C LYS A 3 -15.38 -3.15 11.35
N LYS A 4 -14.87 -4.22 11.97
CA LYS A 4 -13.47 -4.29 12.43
C LYS A 4 -12.49 -4.25 11.26
N LEU A 5 -12.78 -4.97 10.18
CA LEU A 5 -11.97 -4.98 8.96
C LEU A 5 -11.97 -3.62 8.26
N PHE A 6 -13.11 -2.93 8.24
CA PHE A 6 -13.22 -1.59 7.69
C PHE A 6 -12.33 -0.60 8.45
N PHE A 7 -12.40 -0.57 9.78
CA PHE A 7 -11.54 0.29 10.59
C PHE A 7 -10.06 -0.10 10.47
N GLN A 8 -9.73 -1.39 10.42
CA GLN A 8 -8.36 -1.84 10.15
C GLN A 8 -7.86 -1.31 8.80
N GLY A 9 -8.68 -1.40 7.73
CA GLY A 9 -8.34 -0.89 6.40
C GLY A 9 -8.07 0.62 6.42
N ILE A 10 -8.91 1.41 7.13
CA ILE A 10 -8.67 2.85 7.30
C ILE A 10 -7.37 3.10 8.05
N SER A 11 -7.17 2.47 9.21
CA SER A 11 -5.96 2.66 10.02
C SER A 11 -4.69 2.28 9.25
N ALA A 12 -4.70 1.16 8.51
CA ALA A 12 -3.60 0.74 7.66
C ALA A 12 -3.38 1.70 6.49
N GLY A 13 -4.44 2.19 5.86
CA GLY A 13 -4.35 3.16 4.78
C GLY A 13 -3.76 4.50 5.24
N ILE A 14 -4.16 4.99 6.42
CA ILE A 14 -3.57 6.20 7.02
C ILE A 14 -2.08 5.99 7.32
N LEU A 15 -1.72 4.88 7.98
CA LEU A 15 -0.32 4.59 8.29
C LEU A 15 0.53 4.49 7.01
N SER A 16 0.01 3.82 5.98
CA SER A 16 0.67 3.68 4.68
C SER A 16 0.83 5.02 3.96
N ALA A 17 -0.20 5.87 3.98
CA ALA A 17 -0.15 7.20 3.40
C ALA A 17 0.89 8.09 4.10
N VAL A 18 0.94 8.06 5.43
CA VAL A 18 1.95 8.78 6.21
C VAL A 18 3.36 8.30 5.84
N ALA A 19 3.57 6.98 5.75
CA ALA A 19 4.85 6.41 5.31
C ALA A 19 5.23 6.88 3.89
N CYS A 20 4.29 6.88 2.94
CA CYS A 20 4.51 7.41 1.59
C CYS A 20 4.92 8.88 1.60
N ILE A 21 4.22 9.72 2.39
CA ILE A 21 4.50 11.17 2.46
C ILE A 21 5.89 11.43 3.03
N ILE A 22 6.26 10.72 4.10
CA ILE A 22 7.60 10.82 4.71
C ILE A 22 8.66 10.39 3.69
N TYR A 23 8.45 9.23 3.04
CA TYR A 23 9.40 8.72 2.07
C TYR A 23 9.57 9.66 0.87
N ASN A 24 8.46 10.20 0.35
CA ASN A 24 8.49 11.19 -0.74
C ASN A 24 9.34 12.41 -0.39
N ARG A 25 9.21 12.90 0.85
CA ARG A 25 9.98 14.06 1.32
C ARG A 25 11.46 13.75 1.48
N ILE A 26 11.80 12.58 2.03
CA ILE A 26 13.19 12.13 2.16
C ILE A 26 13.83 11.95 0.78
N TYR A 27 13.09 11.35 -0.15
CA TYR A 27 13.56 11.11 -1.51
C TYR A 27 13.81 12.43 -2.27
N PHE A 28 12.89 13.39 -2.17
CA PHE A 28 13.08 14.73 -2.72
C PHE A 28 14.33 15.41 -2.12
N PHE A 29 14.52 15.33 -0.81
CA PHE A 29 15.70 15.91 -0.15
C PHE A 29 17.02 15.27 -0.60
N ALA A 30 17.02 13.96 -0.91
CA ALA A 30 18.21 13.23 -1.31
C ALA A 30 18.56 13.38 -2.81
N THR A 31 17.57 13.63 -3.67
CA THR A 31 17.73 13.61 -5.13
C THR A 31 17.50 14.96 -5.79
N GLU A 32 16.85 15.89 -5.09
CA GLU A 32 16.41 17.20 -5.60
C GLU A 32 15.49 17.10 -6.83
N VAL A 33 14.85 15.94 -7.06
CA VAL A 33 13.93 15.71 -8.18
C VAL A 33 12.48 15.79 -7.74
N ASP A 34 11.70 16.61 -8.46
CA ASP A 34 10.29 16.85 -8.17
C ASP A 34 9.37 16.00 -9.06
N PHE A 35 8.65 15.07 -8.43
CA PHE A 35 7.61 14.25 -9.06
C PHE A 35 6.19 14.67 -8.66
N SER A 36 5.98 15.84 -8.06
CA SER A 36 4.69 16.32 -7.52
C SER A 36 3.55 16.35 -8.55
N LYS A 37 3.87 16.49 -9.85
CA LYS A 37 2.89 16.40 -10.95
C LYS A 37 2.21 15.03 -11.02
N VAL A 38 2.88 13.98 -10.56
CA VAL A 38 2.39 12.59 -10.60
C VAL A 38 2.13 12.06 -9.18
N VAL A 39 3.05 12.34 -8.25
CA VAL A 39 3.02 11.88 -6.86
C VAL A 39 2.80 13.08 -5.94
N ASN A 40 1.53 13.44 -5.74
CA ASN A 40 1.12 14.48 -4.79
C ASN A 40 0.39 13.88 -3.58
N VAL A 41 0.25 14.68 -2.53
CA VAL A 41 -0.35 14.26 -1.26
C VAL A 41 -1.78 13.71 -1.43
N PRO A 42 -2.71 14.36 -2.16
CA PRO A 42 -4.03 13.79 -2.40
C PRO A 42 -3.99 12.41 -3.07
N VAL A 43 -3.14 12.22 -4.09
CA VAL A 43 -2.98 10.93 -4.78
C VAL A 43 -2.43 9.88 -3.81
N LEU A 44 -1.38 10.20 -3.05
CA LEU A 44 -0.79 9.29 -2.07
C LEU A 44 -1.82 8.85 -1.03
N VAL A 45 -2.56 9.79 -0.43
CA VAL A 45 -3.60 9.47 0.56
C VAL A 45 -4.70 8.61 -0.06
N GLY A 46 -5.20 9.01 -1.24
CA GLY A 46 -6.30 8.32 -1.92
C GLY A 46 -5.95 6.88 -2.30
N ILE A 47 -4.81 6.65 -2.96
CA ILE A 47 -4.38 5.32 -3.39
C ILE A 47 -4.11 4.40 -2.19
N ASN A 48 -3.46 4.90 -1.13
CA ASN A 48 -3.15 4.09 0.04
C ASN A 48 -4.41 3.70 0.82
N LEU A 49 -5.35 4.63 0.99
CA LEU A 49 -6.66 4.32 1.58
C LEU A 49 -7.43 3.30 0.74
N LEU A 50 -7.49 3.50 -0.59
CA LEU A 50 -8.17 2.59 -1.50
C LEU A 50 -7.55 1.19 -1.44
N ALA A 51 -6.22 1.08 -1.52
CA ALA A 51 -5.51 -0.20 -1.45
C ALA A 51 -5.82 -0.96 -0.15
N CYS A 52 -5.75 -0.29 0.99
CA CYS A 52 -6.03 -0.92 2.29
C CYS A 52 -7.51 -1.25 2.51
N LEU A 53 -8.43 -0.48 1.92
CA LEU A 53 -9.87 -0.80 1.93
C LEU A 53 -10.18 -2.01 1.02
N LEU A 54 -9.54 -2.10 -0.15
CA LEU A 54 -9.63 -3.28 -1.02
C LEU A 54 -9.02 -4.51 -0.33
N ALA A 55 -7.92 -4.35 0.39
CA ALA A 55 -7.33 -5.39 1.22
C ALA A 55 -8.33 -5.87 2.30
N ALA A 56 -9.03 -4.95 2.97
CA ALA A 56 -10.08 -5.29 3.94
C ALA A 56 -11.24 -6.08 3.33
N ALA A 57 -11.72 -5.65 2.15
CA ALA A 57 -12.77 -6.33 1.41
C ALA A 57 -12.31 -7.72 0.92
N GLY A 58 -11.09 -7.81 0.39
CA GLY A 58 -10.46 -9.06 -0.04
C GLY A 58 -10.32 -10.04 1.11
N TYR A 59 -9.80 -9.60 2.25
CA TYR A 59 -9.66 -10.44 3.43
C TYR A 59 -11.01 -10.95 3.93
N TRP A 60 -12.05 -10.10 3.93
CA TRP A 60 -13.40 -10.53 4.26
C TRP A 60 -13.91 -11.63 3.31
N ALA A 61 -13.68 -11.50 2.00
CA ALA A 61 -14.04 -12.51 1.02
C ALA A 61 -13.28 -13.84 1.25
N PHE A 62 -11.97 -13.77 1.49
CA PHE A 62 -11.15 -14.95 1.81
C PHE A 62 -11.63 -15.65 3.09
N LYS A 63 -12.00 -14.90 4.14
CA LYS A 63 -12.60 -15.47 5.36
C LYS A 63 -13.91 -16.19 5.09
N LYS A 64 -14.74 -15.67 4.17
CA LYS A 64 -16.01 -16.31 3.80
C LYS A 64 -15.79 -17.60 2.98
N LEU A 65 -14.82 -17.61 2.07
CA LEU A 65 -14.58 -18.71 1.14
C LEU A 65 -13.69 -19.82 1.71
N LEU A 66 -12.58 -19.45 2.35
CA LEU A 66 -11.51 -20.38 2.74
C LEU A 66 -11.47 -20.68 4.25
N LYS A 67 -12.29 -19.96 5.04
CA LYS A 67 -12.47 -20.14 6.50
C LYS A 67 -11.15 -20.22 7.25
N LYS A 68 -10.72 -21.43 7.64
CA LYS A 68 -9.50 -21.67 8.42
C LYS A 68 -8.21 -21.29 7.68
N ASN A 69 -8.19 -21.40 6.36
CA ASN A 69 -6.99 -21.12 5.56
C ASN A 69 -6.97 -19.67 5.02
N ALA A 70 -7.96 -18.84 5.38
CA ALA A 70 -8.09 -17.50 4.82
C ALA A 70 -6.85 -16.62 5.03
N ASP A 71 -6.19 -16.76 6.18
CA ASP A 71 -5.05 -15.91 6.54
C ASP A 71 -3.84 -16.17 5.64
N ILE A 72 -3.47 -17.43 5.46
CA ILE A 72 -2.32 -17.81 4.63
C ILE A 72 -2.55 -17.45 3.16
N PHE A 73 -3.75 -17.75 2.63
CA PHE A 73 -4.06 -17.46 1.23
C PHE A 73 -4.21 -15.97 0.97
N PHE A 74 -4.80 -15.21 1.90
CA PHE A 74 -4.88 -13.76 1.76
C PHE A 74 -3.49 -13.13 1.82
N ASN A 75 -2.66 -13.48 2.81
CA ASN A 75 -1.32 -12.91 2.95
C ASN A 75 -0.48 -13.22 1.71
N LEU A 76 -0.50 -14.46 1.22
CA LEU A 76 0.18 -14.85 -0.01
C LEU A 76 -0.30 -14.03 -1.21
N THR A 77 -1.63 -13.91 -1.38
CA THR A 77 -2.21 -13.13 -2.47
C THR A 77 -1.82 -11.66 -2.36
N PHE A 78 -1.89 -11.08 -1.17
CA PHE A 78 -1.60 -9.66 -0.97
C PHE A 78 -0.12 -9.34 -1.18
N THR A 79 0.77 -10.22 -0.74
CA THR A 79 2.20 -10.14 -1.05
C THR A 79 2.43 -10.20 -2.56
N ILE A 80 1.86 -11.18 -3.26
CA ILE A 80 1.99 -11.32 -4.72
C ILE A 80 1.46 -10.06 -5.43
N LEU A 81 0.29 -9.56 -5.04
CA LEU A 81 -0.29 -8.33 -5.60
C LEU A 81 0.58 -7.10 -5.33
N SER A 82 1.22 -7.02 -4.16
CA SER A 82 2.15 -5.91 -3.85
C SER A 82 3.35 -5.94 -4.80
N PHE A 83 3.97 -7.11 -5.00
CA PHE A 83 5.04 -7.27 -5.98
C PHE A 83 4.58 -7.03 -7.42
N ALA A 84 3.40 -7.53 -7.80
CA ALA A 84 2.86 -7.30 -9.14
C ALA A 84 2.58 -5.81 -9.39
N SER A 85 2.15 -5.07 -8.36
CA SER A 85 1.88 -3.64 -8.49
C SER A 85 3.11 -2.80 -8.80
N VAL A 86 4.32 -3.30 -8.49
CA VAL A 86 5.61 -2.68 -8.84
C VAL A 86 5.84 -2.64 -10.36
N ILE A 87 5.18 -3.50 -11.13
CA ILE A 87 5.26 -3.46 -12.60
C ILE A 87 4.75 -2.12 -13.13
N PHE A 88 3.74 -1.53 -12.49
CA PHE A 88 3.17 -0.25 -12.90
C PHE A 88 4.23 0.87 -12.95
N PRO A 89 4.90 1.25 -11.84
CA PRO A 89 5.88 2.34 -11.88
C PRO A 89 7.10 2.07 -12.77
N ILE A 90 7.45 0.80 -13.02
CA ILE A 90 8.55 0.43 -13.93
C ILE A 90 8.15 0.60 -15.40
N SER A 91 6.86 0.44 -15.72
CA SER A 91 6.36 0.43 -17.10
C SER A 91 5.78 1.76 -17.57
N ILE A 92 5.50 2.71 -16.67
CA ILE A 92 4.94 4.00 -17.09
C ILE A 92 6.00 4.88 -17.78
N SER A 93 5.59 5.56 -18.84
CA SER A 93 6.35 6.68 -19.40
C SER A 93 5.90 7.98 -18.75
N LEU A 94 6.86 8.74 -18.23
CA LEU A 94 6.59 10.03 -17.59
C LEU A 94 6.47 11.16 -18.63
N PRO A 95 5.78 12.26 -18.28
CA PRO A 95 5.78 13.48 -19.09
C PRO A 95 7.19 13.97 -19.43
N LEU A 96 7.37 14.49 -20.67
CA LEU A 96 8.68 14.90 -21.21
C LEU A 96 9.33 16.07 -20.44
N ASP A 97 8.57 16.78 -19.62
CA ASP A 97 9.02 17.90 -18.81
C ASP A 97 9.58 17.47 -17.43
N ILE A 98 9.47 16.19 -17.06
CA ILE A 98 10.08 15.66 -15.84
C ILE A 98 11.56 15.37 -16.09
N LYS A 99 12.42 15.99 -15.28
CA LYS A 99 13.86 15.75 -15.28
C LYS A 99 14.18 14.43 -14.58
N PHE A 100 15.14 13.68 -15.11
CA PHE A 100 15.61 12.40 -14.53
C PHE A 100 14.49 11.38 -14.27
N PRO A 101 13.67 11.03 -15.28
CA PRO A 101 12.55 10.09 -15.12
C PRO A 101 12.99 8.70 -14.63
N GLU A 102 14.24 8.32 -14.84
CA GLU A 102 14.85 7.07 -14.36
C GLU A 102 14.88 6.94 -12.82
N LEU A 103 14.74 8.05 -12.08
CA LEU A 103 14.66 8.04 -10.62
C LEU A 103 13.25 7.72 -10.10
N PHE A 104 12.23 7.79 -10.96
CA PHE A 104 10.84 7.59 -10.55
C PHE A 104 10.53 6.19 -9.99
N PRO A 105 11.03 5.08 -10.58
CA PRO A 105 10.91 3.77 -9.95
C PRO A 105 11.57 3.73 -8.56
N GLY A 106 12.70 4.41 -8.37
CA GLY A 106 13.37 4.50 -7.07
C GLY A 106 12.47 5.10 -5.97
N LEU A 107 11.63 6.07 -6.32
CA LEU A 107 10.63 6.67 -5.42
C LEU A 107 9.42 5.77 -5.21
N THR A 108 8.83 5.27 -6.28
CA THR A 108 7.49 4.67 -6.23
C THR A 108 7.51 3.20 -5.86
N VAL A 109 8.52 2.43 -6.27
CA VAL A 109 8.60 0.99 -5.99
C VAL A 109 8.51 0.69 -4.48
N PRO A 110 9.26 1.38 -3.60
CA PRO A 110 9.09 1.19 -2.15
C PRO A 110 7.69 1.53 -1.64
N MET A 111 7.05 2.57 -2.18
CA MET A 111 5.70 3.00 -1.77
C MET A 111 4.63 1.94 -2.02
N HIS A 112 4.78 1.12 -3.06
CA HIS A 112 3.85 0.02 -3.37
C HIS A 112 3.81 -1.08 -2.29
N PHE A 113 4.83 -1.18 -1.44
CA PHE A 113 4.86 -2.16 -0.34
C PHE A 113 4.26 -1.63 0.96
N PHE A 114 4.15 -0.31 1.13
CA PHE A 114 3.65 0.28 2.36
C PHE A 114 2.22 -0.15 2.73
N PRO A 115 1.26 -0.34 1.80
CA PRO A 115 -0.07 -0.84 2.15
C PRO A 115 -0.04 -2.22 2.80
N ALA A 116 0.77 -3.13 2.26
CA ALA A 116 0.92 -4.48 2.80
C ALA A 116 1.62 -4.47 4.16
N LEU A 117 2.71 -3.71 4.29
CA LEU A 117 3.42 -3.55 5.56
C LEU A 117 2.50 -2.98 6.64
N ALA A 118 1.81 -1.86 6.34
CA ALA A 118 0.89 -1.22 7.26
C ALA A 118 -0.27 -2.15 7.67
N TRP A 119 -0.81 -2.93 6.71
CA TRP A 119 -1.83 -3.92 6.99
C TRP A 119 -1.33 -4.98 7.98
N PHE A 120 -0.16 -5.59 7.73
CA PHE A 120 0.40 -6.62 8.61
C PHE A 120 0.74 -6.06 10.00
N THR A 121 1.24 -4.83 10.09
CA THR A 121 1.52 -4.15 11.36
C THR A 121 0.27 -3.90 12.19
N ILE A 122 -0.82 -3.45 11.56
CA ILE A 122 -2.04 -3.05 12.29
C ILE A 122 -2.99 -4.22 12.54
N ARG A 123 -2.91 -5.29 11.73
CA ARG A 123 -3.79 -6.47 11.83
C ARG A 123 -3.97 -7.01 13.26
N PRO A 124 -2.91 -7.20 14.09
CA PRO A 124 -3.06 -7.72 15.45
C PRO A 124 -3.96 -6.86 16.37
N LEU A 125 -4.09 -5.56 16.10
CA LEU A 125 -4.92 -4.65 16.89
C LEU A 125 -6.43 -4.87 16.65
N PHE A 126 -6.81 -5.43 15.49
CA PHE A 126 -8.20 -5.58 15.07
C PHE A 126 -8.65 -7.04 14.99
N ILE A 127 -7.71 -7.96 14.69
CA ILE A 127 -7.95 -9.39 14.52
C ILE A 127 -7.03 -10.14 15.48
N LYS A 128 -7.62 -10.70 16.54
CA LYS A 128 -6.90 -11.63 17.43
C LYS A 128 -6.82 -13.00 16.78
N GLU A 129 -5.64 -13.59 16.79
CA GLU A 129 -5.49 -15.01 16.46
C GLU A 129 -5.94 -15.85 17.66
N PRO A 130 -6.62 -16.99 17.45
CA PRO A 130 -7.00 -17.87 18.55
C PRO A 130 -5.73 -18.47 19.16
N GLY A 131 -5.29 -17.95 20.30
CA GLY A 131 -4.07 -18.40 20.99
C GLY A 131 -3.35 -17.34 21.84
N THR A 132 -3.80 -16.08 21.83
CA THR A 132 -3.35 -14.98 22.72
C THR A 132 -4.53 -14.31 23.38
#